data_AF-S2ZJH8-F1
#
_entry.id   AF-S2ZJH8-F1
#
_cell.length_a   1.000
_cell.length_b   1.000
_cell.length_c   1.000
_cell.angle_alpha   90.00
_cell.angle_beta   90.00
_cell.angle_gamma   90.00
#
_symmetry.space_group_name_H-M   'P 1'
#
loop_
_entity.id
_entity.type
_entity.pdbx_description
1 polymer ?
#
loop_
_entity_poly.entity_id
_entity_poly.type
_entity_poly.pdbx_seq_one_letter_code
_entity_poly.pdbx_strand_id
1 'polypeptide(L)'
;MPEQEAAGTQGSPAEEVGGFLRRRREQIAQRWADESMFRSVFTVSRDEAAEAARHVVDALADVADTGRMHDTDAAGFTVVREQLARMGAARSRAGFTTAQVSAEVDALRPPVLNLLIADLPDAPAEQIRDCTTALTVLMGTLRLVVLDTALSEGQALIERQQLQLLEVATPVIKLWDGIVAVPLIGTLDSARSQVVMETLLEAIVEQHARFAILDITGVPTVDSLVAQHLMKTVAAARLMGAECVVSGIRPAIAQTIVHLGLDLGTVVTRASLADALAYALHELGSGIISPATGGAGPR
;
A
#
# COMPACT_ATOMS: atom_id res chain seq x y z
N MET A 1 -51.54 6.34 48.15
CA MET A 1 -50.57 7.19 47.42
C MET A 1 -49.26 7.16 48.17
N PRO A 2 -48.14 6.86 47.51
CA PRO A 2 -47.87 5.62 46.79
C PRO A 2 -46.71 4.83 47.43
N GLU A 3 -46.82 3.51 47.39
CA GLU A 3 -45.70 2.57 47.43
C GLU A 3 -45.02 2.61 46.05
N GLN A 4 -43.75 2.97 45.98
CA GLN A 4 -42.87 2.71 44.83
C GLN A 4 -41.41 2.89 45.22
N GLU A 5 -40.88 1.98 46.04
CA GLU A 5 -39.44 1.81 46.26
C GLU A 5 -39.11 0.32 46.27
N ALA A 6 -38.83 -0.23 45.08
CA ALA A 6 -37.99 -1.41 44.86
C ALA A 6 -37.79 -1.64 43.34
N ALA A 7 -37.27 -0.64 42.63
CA ALA A 7 -36.68 -0.89 41.32
C ALA A 7 -35.28 -1.44 41.55
N GLY A 8 -35.14 -2.78 41.56
CA GLY A 8 -33.85 -3.44 41.56
C GLY A 8 -33.04 -2.96 40.35
N THR A 9 -31.78 -2.60 40.58
CA THR A 9 -30.84 -2.09 39.58
C THR A 9 -30.56 -3.17 38.54
N GLN A 10 -31.39 -3.29 37.50
CA GLN A 10 -31.07 -4.06 36.29
C GLN A 10 -30.01 -3.28 35.51
N GLY A 11 -28.83 -3.88 35.34
CA GLY A 11 -27.74 -3.29 34.56
C GLY A 11 -28.15 -3.07 33.10
N SER A 12 -27.41 -2.24 32.38
CA SER A 12 -27.69 -2.04 30.95
C SER A 12 -27.48 -3.35 30.17
N PRO A 13 -28.16 -3.57 29.03
CA PRO A 13 -27.93 -4.76 28.20
C PRO A 13 -26.46 -4.96 27.80
N ALA A 14 -25.70 -3.86 27.68
CA ALA A 14 -24.26 -3.90 27.42
C ALA A 14 -23.48 -4.50 28.61
N GLU A 15 -23.76 -4.06 29.83
CA GLU A 15 -23.13 -4.59 31.06
C GLU A 15 -23.49 -6.07 31.28
N GLU A 16 -24.73 -6.46 31.00
CA GLU A 16 -25.15 -7.87 31.08
C GLU A 16 -24.39 -8.74 30.08
N VAL A 17 -24.26 -8.30 28.82
CA VAL A 17 -23.47 -9.00 27.81
C VAL A 17 -21.98 -9.05 28.19
N GLY A 18 -21.40 -7.95 28.70
CA GLY A 18 -20.02 -7.91 29.18
C GLY A 18 -19.78 -8.91 30.33
N GLY A 19 -20.71 -8.94 31.30
CA GLY A 19 -20.69 -9.91 32.40
C GLY A 19 -20.81 -11.37 31.91
N PHE A 20 -21.70 -11.62 30.95
CA PHE A 20 -21.84 -12.92 30.30
C PHE A 20 -20.56 -13.38 29.59
N LEU A 21 -19.94 -12.50 28.79
CA LEU A 21 -18.71 -12.80 28.06
C LEU A 21 -17.57 -13.19 29.02
N ARG A 22 -17.44 -12.50 30.16
CA ARG A 22 -16.46 -12.86 31.20
C ARG A 22 -16.77 -14.20 31.87
N ARG A 23 -18.03 -14.45 32.26
CA ARG A 23 -18.41 -15.72 32.91
C ARG A 23 -18.22 -16.93 32.00
N ARG A 24 -18.57 -16.79 30.71
CA ARG A 24 -18.48 -17.87 29.71
C ARG A 24 -17.21 -17.80 28.87
N ARG A 25 -16.22 -16.97 29.27
CA ARG A 25 -14.96 -16.72 28.54
C ARG A 25 -14.30 -17.99 28.02
N GLU A 26 -14.05 -18.93 28.93
CA GLU A 26 -13.37 -20.18 28.57
C GLU A 26 -14.22 -21.02 27.60
N GLN A 27 -15.52 -21.15 27.85
CA GLN A 27 -16.40 -21.95 26.99
C GLN A 27 -16.57 -21.34 25.60
N ILE A 28 -16.62 -20.01 25.49
CA ILE A 28 -16.66 -19.29 24.21
C ILE A 28 -15.36 -19.51 23.45
N ALA A 29 -14.22 -19.26 24.11
CA ALA A 29 -12.91 -19.42 23.50
C ALA A 29 -12.66 -20.83 22.98
N GLN A 30 -13.09 -21.84 23.75
CA GLN A 30 -13.01 -23.24 23.33
C GLN A 30 -13.87 -23.54 22.10
N ARG A 31 -15.05 -22.94 21.96
CA ARG A 31 -15.88 -23.10 20.75
C ARG A 31 -15.28 -22.35 19.56
N TRP A 32 -14.78 -21.15 19.78
CA TRP A 32 -14.14 -20.34 18.74
C TRP A 32 -12.84 -20.93 18.21
N ALA A 33 -12.10 -21.66 19.05
CA ALA A 33 -10.90 -22.39 18.63
C ALA A 33 -11.18 -23.39 17.48
N ASP A 34 -12.41 -23.91 17.39
CA ASP A 34 -12.83 -24.85 16.33
C ASP A 34 -13.32 -24.14 15.05
N GLU A 35 -13.67 -22.85 15.14
CA GLU A 35 -14.14 -22.04 14.02
C GLU A 35 -12.99 -21.70 13.06
N SER A 36 -13.31 -21.56 11.76
CA SER A 36 -12.29 -21.35 10.73
C SER A 36 -11.47 -20.07 10.94
N MET A 37 -12.05 -19.06 11.61
CA MET A 37 -11.37 -17.83 11.98
C MET A 37 -10.09 -18.10 12.79
N PHE A 38 -10.12 -19.04 13.75
CA PHE A 38 -8.97 -19.37 14.59
C PHE A 38 -8.24 -20.63 14.10
N ARG A 39 -8.96 -21.69 13.74
CA ARG A 39 -8.40 -22.99 13.36
C ARG A 39 -7.45 -22.94 12.16
N SER A 40 -7.70 -22.06 11.20
CA SER A 40 -6.86 -21.93 9.98
C SER A 40 -5.51 -21.26 10.24
N VAL A 41 -5.42 -20.44 11.29
CA VAL A 41 -4.20 -19.70 11.65
C VAL A 41 -3.36 -20.50 12.66
N PHE A 42 -4.02 -21.11 13.64
CA PHE A 42 -3.39 -21.87 14.71
C PHE A 42 -3.47 -23.37 14.41
N THR A 43 -2.74 -23.81 13.38
CA THR A 43 -2.82 -25.19 12.87
C THR A 43 -2.06 -26.21 13.74
N VAL A 44 -1.16 -25.74 14.60
CA VAL A 44 -0.26 -26.59 15.40
C VAL A 44 -0.85 -26.90 16.78
N SER A 45 -1.51 -25.92 17.41
CA SER A 45 -2.02 -26.05 18.77
C SER A 45 -3.43 -25.45 18.90
N ARG A 46 -4.39 -26.31 19.25
CA ARG A 46 -5.75 -25.88 19.61
C ARG A 46 -5.74 -25.02 20.87
N ASP A 47 -4.78 -25.21 21.76
CA ASP A 47 -4.64 -24.41 22.98
C ASP A 47 -4.21 -22.98 22.67
N GLU A 48 -3.35 -22.79 21.67
CA GLU A 48 -2.99 -21.45 21.16
C GLU A 48 -4.19 -20.76 20.51
N ALA A 49 -5.00 -21.51 19.74
CA ALA A 49 -6.24 -21.01 19.16
C ALA A 49 -7.22 -20.55 20.24
N ALA A 50 -7.38 -21.34 21.31
CA ALA A 50 -8.22 -21.00 22.44
C ALA A 50 -7.67 -19.79 23.22
N GLU A 51 -6.36 -19.66 23.39
CA GLU A 51 -5.74 -18.49 24.03
C GLU A 51 -5.98 -17.21 23.21
N ALA A 52 -5.76 -17.27 21.89
CA ALA A 52 -6.05 -16.15 21.00
C ALA A 52 -7.54 -15.78 21.03
N ALA A 53 -8.44 -16.77 21.07
CA ALA A 53 -9.87 -16.54 21.20
C ALA A 53 -10.24 -15.90 22.55
N ARG A 54 -9.62 -16.31 23.65
CA ARG A 54 -9.81 -15.70 24.99
C ARG A 54 -9.52 -14.21 24.96
N HIS A 55 -8.39 -13.79 24.36
CA HIS A 55 -8.07 -12.36 24.23
C HIS A 55 -9.15 -11.58 23.47
N VAL A 56 -9.74 -12.15 22.41
CA VAL A 56 -10.83 -11.50 21.68
C VAL A 56 -12.09 -11.42 22.54
N VAL A 57 -12.43 -12.46 23.30
CA VAL A 57 -13.59 -12.43 24.21
C VAL A 57 -13.39 -11.38 25.32
N ASP A 58 -12.20 -11.29 25.89
CA ASP A 58 -11.85 -10.29 26.91
C ASP A 58 -12.00 -8.86 26.33
N ALA A 59 -11.47 -8.63 25.13
CA ALA A 59 -11.62 -7.36 24.43
C ALA A 59 -13.10 -6.98 24.20
N LEU A 60 -13.94 -7.94 23.79
CA LEU A 60 -15.37 -7.68 23.60
C LEU A 60 -16.06 -7.34 24.93
N ALA A 61 -15.72 -8.04 26.02
CA ALA A 61 -16.26 -7.76 27.33
C ALA A 61 -15.87 -6.35 27.82
N ASP A 62 -14.62 -5.95 27.60
CA ASP A 62 -14.13 -4.61 27.92
C ASP A 62 -14.84 -3.53 27.10
N VAL A 63 -15.08 -3.78 25.81
CA VAL A 63 -15.83 -2.86 24.94
C VAL A 63 -17.29 -2.73 25.40
N ALA A 64 -17.93 -3.84 25.78
CA ALA A 64 -19.27 -3.84 26.35
C ALA A 64 -19.38 -2.95 27.60
N ASP A 65 -18.42 -3.03 28.51
CA ASP A 65 -18.40 -2.23 29.75
C ASP A 65 -18.27 -0.72 29.51
N THR A 66 -17.73 -0.30 28.36
CA THR A 66 -17.65 1.12 28.03
C THR A 66 -19.00 1.75 27.68
N GLY A 67 -20.05 0.94 27.45
CA GLY A 67 -21.34 1.38 26.93
C GLY A 67 -21.29 1.87 25.46
N ARG A 68 -20.11 1.88 24.83
CA ARG A 68 -19.88 2.32 23.45
C ARG A 68 -19.59 1.15 22.52
N MET A 69 -20.51 0.18 22.45
CA MET A 69 -20.32 -1.05 21.67
C MET A 69 -20.12 -0.84 20.15
N HIS A 70 -20.45 0.35 19.63
CA HIS A 70 -20.27 0.72 18.22
C HIS A 70 -18.89 1.31 17.91
N ASP A 71 -18.08 1.58 18.93
CA ASP A 71 -16.79 2.26 18.80
C ASP A 71 -15.70 1.26 18.40
N THR A 72 -15.24 1.35 17.15
CA THR A 72 -14.15 0.51 16.61
C THR A 72 -12.79 0.82 17.23
N ASP A 73 -12.64 1.98 17.88
CA ASP A 73 -11.40 2.45 18.50
C ASP A 73 -11.41 2.31 20.03
N ALA A 74 -12.43 1.64 20.57
CA ALA A 74 -12.49 1.31 21.98
C ALA A 74 -11.26 0.52 22.45
N ALA A 75 -10.81 0.78 23.67
CA ALA A 75 -9.54 0.28 24.21
C ALA A 75 -9.41 -1.26 24.11
N GLY A 76 -10.50 -2.00 24.32
CA GLY A 76 -10.50 -3.46 24.16
C GLY A 76 -10.08 -3.91 22.75
N PHE A 77 -10.59 -3.26 21.70
CA PHE A 77 -10.18 -3.56 20.32
C PHE A 77 -8.73 -3.17 20.03
N THR A 78 -8.23 -2.09 20.61
CA THR A 78 -6.83 -1.69 20.48
C THR A 78 -5.87 -2.78 20.96
N VAL A 79 -6.20 -3.48 22.06
CA VAL A 79 -5.38 -4.58 22.61
C VAL A 79 -5.29 -5.77 21.66
N VAL A 80 -6.37 -6.12 20.97
CA VAL A 80 -6.40 -7.29 20.07
C VAL A 80 -6.11 -6.95 18.60
N ARG A 81 -5.97 -5.67 18.26
CA ARG A 81 -5.84 -5.20 16.87
C ARG A 81 -4.69 -5.86 16.13
N GLU A 82 -3.54 -6.03 16.77
CA GLU A 82 -2.38 -6.67 16.15
C GLU A 82 -2.64 -8.15 15.86
N GLN A 83 -3.31 -8.86 16.78
CA GLN A 83 -3.69 -10.26 16.58
C GLN A 83 -4.70 -10.39 15.42
N LEU A 84 -5.73 -9.54 15.39
CA LEU A 84 -6.72 -9.52 14.32
C LEU A 84 -6.10 -9.19 12.97
N ALA A 85 -5.15 -8.25 12.92
CA ALA A 85 -4.38 -7.90 11.73
C ALA A 85 -3.59 -9.12 11.22
N ARG A 86 -2.82 -9.81 12.08
CA ARG A 86 -2.10 -11.04 11.68
C ARG A 86 -3.03 -12.12 11.12
N MET A 87 -4.22 -12.28 11.70
CA MET A 87 -5.24 -13.21 11.22
C MET A 87 -5.79 -12.77 9.85
N GLY A 88 -6.06 -11.48 9.65
CA GLY A 88 -6.45 -10.91 8.36
C GLY A 88 -5.37 -11.10 7.28
N ALA A 89 -4.11 -10.81 7.62
CA ALA A 89 -2.95 -11.00 6.76
C ALA A 89 -2.83 -12.44 6.24
N ALA A 90 -3.05 -13.42 7.12
CA ALA A 90 -2.99 -14.84 6.78
C ALA A 90 -4.06 -15.20 5.72
N ARG A 91 -5.26 -14.65 5.83
CA ARG A 91 -6.36 -14.84 4.87
C ARG A 91 -6.09 -14.17 3.53
N SER A 92 -5.55 -12.96 3.57
CA SER A 92 -5.13 -12.25 2.35
C SER A 92 -4.08 -13.06 1.58
N ARG A 93 -3.06 -13.60 2.26
CA ARG A 93 -2.06 -14.50 1.65
C ARG A 93 -2.67 -15.80 1.13
N ALA A 94 -3.73 -16.30 1.75
CA ALA A 94 -4.47 -17.47 1.29
C ALA A 94 -5.48 -17.16 0.16
N GLY A 95 -5.54 -15.91 -0.33
CA GLY A 95 -6.39 -15.50 -1.45
C GLY A 95 -7.86 -15.27 -1.08
N PHE A 96 -8.17 -15.05 0.20
CA PHE A 96 -9.55 -14.80 0.65
C PHE A 96 -10.00 -13.40 0.24
N THR A 97 -11.25 -13.31 -0.20
CA THR A 97 -11.95 -12.04 -0.42
C THR A 97 -12.44 -11.45 0.90
N THR A 98 -12.67 -10.14 0.93
CA THR A 98 -13.28 -9.44 2.08
C THR A 98 -14.60 -10.07 2.51
N ALA A 99 -15.42 -10.55 1.56
CA ALA A 99 -16.66 -11.24 1.84
C ALA A 99 -16.45 -12.58 2.56
N GLN A 100 -15.43 -13.35 2.17
CA GLN A 100 -15.07 -14.60 2.86
C GLN A 100 -14.56 -14.33 4.28
N VAL A 101 -13.69 -13.34 4.47
CA VAL A 101 -13.22 -12.93 5.81
C VAL A 101 -14.41 -12.51 6.69
N SER A 102 -15.32 -11.69 6.15
CA SER A 102 -16.55 -11.30 6.84
C SER A 102 -17.39 -12.50 7.26
N ALA A 103 -17.52 -13.53 6.40
CA ALA A 103 -18.28 -14.74 6.70
C ALA A 103 -17.64 -15.57 7.83
N GLU A 104 -16.31 -15.64 7.90
CA GLU A 104 -15.63 -16.33 9.02
C GLU A 104 -15.84 -15.64 10.36
N VAL A 105 -15.84 -14.30 10.39
CA VAL A 105 -16.16 -13.56 11.61
C VAL A 105 -17.63 -13.73 11.99
N ASP A 106 -18.53 -13.78 11.01
CA ASP A 106 -19.96 -14.02 11.24
C ASP A 106 -20.22 -15.40 11.85
N ALA A 107 -19.44 -16.41 11.47
CA ALA A 107 -19.49 -17.77 12.03
C ALA A 107 -19.14 -17.84 13.52
N LEU A 108 -18.50 -16.81 14.09
CA LEU A 108 -18.26 -16.72 15.54
C LEU A 108 -19.54 -16.42 16.34
N ARG A 109 -20.58 -15.87 15.70
CA ARG A 109 -21.80 -15.42 16.40
C ARG A 109 -22.63 -16.58 16.96
N PRO A 110 -22.99 -17.65 16.21
CA PRO A 110 -23.88 -18.68 16.72
C PRO A 110 -23.37 -19.38 18.00
N PRO A 111 -22.06 -19.74 18.13
CA PRO A 111 -21.53 -20.32 19.36
C PRO A 111 -21.77 -19.48 20.62
N VAL A 112 -21.63 -18.15 20.50
CA VAL A 112 -21.80 -17.20 21.61
C VAL A 112 -23.27 -16.91 21.88
N LEU A 113 -24.06 -16.70 20.82
CA LEU A 113 -25.50 -16.46 20.94
C LEU A 113 -26.21 -17.62 21.64
N ASN A 114 -25.87 -18.86 21.27
CA ASN A 114 -26.44 -20.05 21.90
C ASN A 114 -26.09 -20.14 23.40
N LEU A 115 -24.89 -19.71 23.79
CA LEU A 115 -24.49 -19.64 25.21
C LEU A 115 -25.22 -18.51 25.95
N LEU A 116 -25.41 -17.36 25.31
CA LEU A 116 -26.13 -16.22 25.90
C LEU A 116 -27.57 -16.58 26.21
N ILE A 117 -28.27 -17.18 25.24
CA ILE A 117 -29.66 -17.63 25.44
C ILE A 117 -29.74 -18.69 26.55
N ALA A 118 -28.78 -19.60 26.62
CA ALA A 118 -28.73 -20.61 27.68
C ALA A 118 -28.41 -20.04 29.08
N ASP A 119 -27.80 -18.85 29.18
CA ASP A 119 -27.54 -18.13 30.45
C ASP A 119 -28.77 -17.35 30.94
N LEU A 120 -29.84 -17.29 30.13
CA LEU A 120 -31.06 -16.52 30.38
C LEU A 120 -32.35 -17.37 30.33
N PRO A 121 -32.43 -18.54 31.01
CA PRO A 121 -33.55 -19.47 30.86
C PRO A 121 -34.90 -18.92 31.33
N ASP A 122 -34.90 -18.06 32.37
CA ASP A 122 -36.10 -17.49 32.99
C ASP A 122 -36.23 -15.98 32.76
N ALA A 123 -35.41 -15.42 31.87
CA ALA A 123 -35.43 -13.98 31.60
C ALA A 123 -36.68 -13.57 30.79
N PRO A 124 -37.25 -12.38 31.03
CA PRO A 124 -38.30 -11.82 30.19
C PRO A 124 -37.86 -11.75 28.72
N ALA A 125 -38.81 -11.95 27.79
CA ALA A 125 -38.53 -11.91 26.35
C ALA A 125 -37.89 -10.58 25.90
N GLU A 126 -38.21 -9.48 26.58
CA GLU A 126 -37.60 -8.16 26.39
C GLU A 126 -36.10 -8.17 26.73
N GLN A 127 -35.72 -8.68 27.90
CA GLN A 127 -34.32 -8.77 28.30
C GLN A 127 -33.50 -9.66 27.35
N ILE A 128 -34.07 -10.80 26.91
CA ILE A 128 -33.43 -11.68 25.93
C ILE A 128 -33.21 -10.93 24.61
N ARG A 129 -34.23 -10.24 24.11
CA ARG A 129 -34.12 -9.44 22.88
C ARG A 129 -33.05 -8.36 23.01
N ASP A 130 -33.04 -7.63 24.11
CA ASP A 130 -32.11 -6.52 24.30
C ASP A 130 -30.65 -7.00 24.44
N CYS A 131 -30.41 -8.10 25.17
CA CYS A 131 -29.08 -8.72 25.25
C CYS A 131 -28.62 -9.30 23.91
N THR A 132 -29.51 -9.94 23.15
CA THR A 132 -29.16 -10.49 21.82
C THR A 132 -28.89 -9.39 20.80
N THR A 133 -29.61 -8.27 20.86
CA THR A 133 -29.31 -7.07 20.07
C THR A 133 -27.95 -6.48 20.47
N ALA A 134 -27.67 -6.33 21.76
CA ALA A 134 -26.37 -5.84 22.25
C ALA A 134 -25.21 -6.72 21.77
N LEU A 135 -25.33 -8.04 21.89
CA LEU A 135 -24.33 -8.98 21.36
C LEU A 135 -24.17 -8.86 19.84
N THR A 136 -25.28 -8.71 19.10
CA THR A 136 -25.25 -8.56 17.64
C THR A 136 -24.49 -7.30 17.22
N VAL A 137 -24.73 -6.19 17.92
CA VAL A 137 -23.99 -4.93 17.73
C VAL A 137 -22.50 -5.15 17.97
N LEU A 138 -22.13 -5.72 19.12
CA LEU A 138 -20.75 -5.91 19.52
C LEU A 138 -19.97 -6.82 18.55
N MET A 139 -20.59 -7.92 18.11
CA MET A 139 -20.04 -8.80 17.07
C MET A 139 -19.94 -8.09 15.70
N GLY A 140 -20.90 -7.22 15.39
CA GLY A 140 -20.86 -6.37 14.21
C GLY A 140 -19.67 -5.41 14.21
N THR A 141 -19.37 -4.80 15.36
CA THR A 141 -18.21 -3.92 15.54
C THR A 141 -16.90 -4.69 15.44
N LEU A 142 -16.80 -5.88 16.05
CA LEU A 142 -15.64 -6.77 15.85
C LEU A 142 -15.40 -7.04 14.36
N ARG A 143 -16.46 -7.34 13.62
CA ARG A 143 -16.37 -7.58 12.18
C ARG A 143 -15.84 -6.36 11.45
N LEU A 144 -16.29 -5.15 11.78
CA LEU A 144 -15.74 -3.92 11.21
C LEU A 144 -14.25 -3.76 11.51
N VAL A 145 -13.81 -4.01 12.75
CA VAL A 145 -12.38 -3.95 13.13
C VAL A 145 -11.54 -4.96 12.34
N VAL A 146 -12.02 -6.20 12.18
CA VAL A 146 -11.32 -7.22 11.38
C VAL A 146 -11.22 -6.83 9.90
N LEU A 147 -12.28 -6.25 9.33
CA LEU A 147 -12.26 -5.82 7.94
C LEU A 147 -11.35 -4.60 7.73
N ASP A 148 -11.39 -3.62 8.64
CA ASP A 148 -10.56 -2.43 8.59
C ASP A 148 -9.06 -2.76 8.67
N THR A 149 -8.69 -3.65 9.59
CA THR A 149 -7.31 -4.15 9.71
C THR A 149 -6.86 -4.90 8.45
N ALA A 150 -7.70 -5.76 7.88
CA ALA A 150 -7.38 -6.48 6.64
C ALA A 150 -7.24 -5.55 5.42
N LEU A 151 -8.05 -4.50 5.31
CA LEU A 151 -7.96 -3.51 4.23
C LEU A 151 -6.70 -2.64 4.34
N SER A 152 -6.39 -2.19 5.56
CA SER A 152 -5.20 -1.37 5.83
C SER A 152 -3.91 -2.09 5.47
N GLU A 153 -3.80 -3.39 5.76
CA GLU A 153 -2.65 -4.20 5.36
C GLU A 153 -2.54 -4.36 3.84
N GLY A 154 -3.67 -4.55 3.15
CA GLY A 154 -3.70 -4.62 1.69
C GLY A 154 -3.22 -3.33 1.03
N GLN A 155 -3.65 -2.17 1.55
CA GLN A 155 -3.17 -0.86 1.08
C GLN A 155 -1.67 -0.67 1.32
N ALA A 156 -1.18 -1.02 2.51
CA ALA A 156 0.25 -0.95 2.81
C ALA A 156 1.10 -1.85 1.90
N LEU A 157 0.57 -3.02 1.51
CA LEU A 157 1.23 -3.90 0.55
C LEU A 157 1.27 -3.28 -0.85
N ILE A 158 0.15 -2.73 -1.34
CA ILE A 158 0.08 -2.06 -2.65
C ILE A 158 1.06 -0.90 -2.70
N GLU A 159 1.13 -0.08 -1.65
CA GLU A 159 2.07 1.05 -1.61
C GLU A 159 3.52 0.61 -1.64
N ARG A 160 3.88 -0.45 -0.90
CA ARG A 160 5.24 -1.03 -0.98
C ARG A 160 5.55 -1.55 -2.38
N GLN A 161 4.59 -2.21 -3.03
CA GLN A 161 4.75 -2.69 -4.40
C GLN A 161 4.91 -1.53 -5.40
N GLN A 162 4.13 -0.47 -5.23
CA GLN A 162 4.24 0.75 -6.05
C GLN A 162 5.61 1.42 -5.88
N LEU A 163 6.11 1.53 -4.66
CA LEU A 163 7.46 2.06 -4.39
C LEU A 163 8.55 1.20 -5.03
N GLN A 164 8.44 -0.13 -4.95
CA GLN A 164 9.38 -1.04 -5.63
C GLN A 164 9.34 -0.90 -7.16
N LEU A 165 8.15 -0.65 -7.74
CA LEU A 165 8.04 -0.38 -9.17
C LEU A 165 8.68 0.97 -9.55
N LEU A 166 8.65 1.97 -8.67
CA LEU A 166 9.31 3.26 -8.87
C LEU A 166 10.84 3.15 -8.78
N GLU A 167 11.38 2.36 -7.85
CA GLU A 167 12.83 2.11 -7.74
C GLU A 167 13.43 1.44 -8.99
N VAL A 168 12.60 0.71 -9.76
CA VAL A 168 13.01 0.07 -11.03
C VAL A 168 12.90 1.02 -12.23
N ALA A 169 12.32 2.21 -12.07
CA ALA A 169 11.78 2.99 -13.18
C ALA A 169 12.64 4.16 -13.68
N THR A 170 13.97 3.99 -13.83
CA THR A 170 14.82 4.66 -14.86
C THR A 170 16.29 4.26 -14.71
N PRO A 171 16.76 3.17 -15.35
CA PRO A 171 18.16 2.79 -15.25
C PRO A 171 19.03 3.84 -15.94
N VAL A 172 20.00 4.42 -15.22
CA VAL A 172 21.09 5.16 -15.85
C VAL A 172 22.06 4.16 -16.45
N ILE A 173 22.30 4.25 -17.75
CA ILE A 173 23.12 3.29 -18.51
C ILE A 173 24.42 3.96 -18.91
N LYS A 174 25.57 3.32 -18.63
CA LYS A 174 26.86 3.72 -19.20
C LYS A 174 26.89 3.33 -20.68
N LEU A 175 26.90 4.31 -21.58
CA LEU A 175 27.02 4.04 -23.02
C LEU A 175 28.46 3.97 -23.48
N TRP A 176 29.33 4.77 -22.86
CA TRP A 176 30.76 4.82 -23.16
C TRP A 176 31.53 5.40 -21.97
N ASP A 177 32.86 5.35 -22.01
CA ASP A 177 33.67 6.09 -21.04
C ASP A 177 33.41 7.60 -21.18
N GLY A 178 32.92 8.20 -20.10
CA GLY A 178 32.51 9.61 -20.07
C GLY A 178 31.11 9.90 -20.64
N ILE A 179 30.31 8.88 -20.99
CA ILE A 179 28.94 9.05 -21.52
C ILE A 179 27.94 8.17 -20.77
N VAL A 180 26.94 8.80 -20.16
CA VAL A 180 25.79 8.13 -19.55
C VAL A 180 24.50 8.48 -20.29
N ALA A 181 23.51 7.60 -20.24
CA ALA A 181 22.19 7.83 -20.81
C ALA A 181 21.07 7.44 -19.84
N VAL A 182 19.98 8.20 -19.90
CA VAL A 182 18.77 7.99 -19.10
C VAL A 182 17.57 7.91 -20.04
N PRO A 183 17.10 6.70 -20.39
CA PRO A 183 15.93 6.53 -21.21
C PRO A 183 14.65 6.71 -20.38
N LEU A 184 13.81 7.65 -20.80
CA LEU A 184 12.52 7.94 -20.18
C LEU A 184 11.40 7.23 -20.97
N ILE A 185 10.76 6.25 -20.33
CA ILE A 185 9.70 5.42 -20.94
C ILE A 185 8.39 5.61 -20.18
N GLY A 186 7.28 5.84 -20.88
CA GLY A 186 5.95 5.95 -20.30
C GLY A 186 5.60 7.38 -19.87
N THR A 187 4.64 7.53 -18.97
CA THR A 187 4.24 8.84 -18.45
C THR A 187 5.28 9.35 -17.48
N LEU A 188 5.68 10.61 -17.65
CA LEU A 188 6.56 11.30 -16.73
C LEU A 188 5.68 12.19 -15.83
N ASP A 189 5.81 12.04 -14.51
CA ASP A 189 5.18 12.90 -13.51
C ASP A 189 6.26 13.58 -12.65
N SER A 190 5.86 14.43 -11.71
CA SER A 190 6.80 15.19 -10.87
C SER A 190 7.66 14.30 -9.98
N ALA A 191 7.08 13.27 -9.36
CA ALA A 191 7.79 12.38 -8.45
C ALA A 191 8.87 11.59 -9.20
N ARG A 192 8.51 11.04 -10.36
CA ARG A 192 9.43 10.31 -11.22
C ARG A 192 10.51 11.21 -11.82
N SER A 193 10.16 12.45 -12.21
CA SER A 193 11.14 13.42 -12.72
C SER A 193 12.22 13.77 -11.69
N GLN A 194 11.84 13.82 -10.40
CA GLN A 194 12.79 14.05 -9.32
C GLN A 194 13.74 12.86 -9.13
N VAL A 195 13.22 11.63 -9.11
CA VAL A 195 14.04 10.41 -9.02
C VAL A 195 15.03 10.33 -10.20
N VAL A 196 14.58 10.63 -11.41
CA VAL A 196 15.43 10.71 -12.62
C VAL A 196 16.55 11.72 -12.44
N MET A 197 16.26 12.90 -11.87
CA MET A 197 17.25 13.92 -11.63
C MET A 197 18.31 13.43 -10.63
N GLU A 198 17.89 12.93 -9.48
CA GLU A 198 18.79 12.45 -8.43
C GLU A 198 19.72 11.34 -8.94
N THR A 199 19.14 10.30 -9.56
CA THR A 199 19.89 9.17 -10.12
C THR A 199 20.86 9.58 -11.24
N LEU A 200 20.46 10.52 -12.11
CA LEU A 200 21.36 11.05 -13.14
C LEU A 200 22.55 11.77 -12.52
N LEU A 201 22.32 12.63 -11.53
CA LEU A 201 23.39 13.42 -10.89
C LEU A 201 24.37 12.51 -10.15
N GLU A 202 23.88 11.47 -9.46
CA GLU A 202 24.72 10.44 -8.84
C GLU A 202 25.59 9.73 -9.89
N ALA A 203 24.97 9.26 -10.97
CA ALA A 203 25.70 8.55 -12.02
C ALA A 203 26.74 9.43 -12.74
N ILE A 204 26.48 10.73 -12.91
CA ILE A 204 27.47 11.68 -13.46
C ILE A 204 28.74 11.69 -12.60
N VAL A 205 28.58 11.73 -11.28
CA VAL A 205 29.71 11.75 -10.34
C VAL A 205 30.42 10.40 -10.31
N GLU A 206 29.68 9.31 -10.12
CA GLU A 206 30.26 7.97 -10.02
C GLU A 206 31.05 7.60 -11.28
N GLN A 207 30.50 7.90 -12.45
CA GLN A 207 31.08 7.53 -13.73
C GLN A 207 31.97 8.63 -14.34
N HIS A 208 32.14 9.77 -13.67
CA HIS A 208 32.86 10.94 -14.18
C HIS A 208 32.40 11.31 -15.60
N ALA A 209 31.08 11.32 -15.78
CA ALA A 209 30.48 11.50 -17.10
C ALA A 209 30.67 12.95 -17.58
N ARG A 210 31.22 13.11 -18.79
CA ARG A 210 31.29 14.40 -19.49
C ARG A 210 30.02 14.70 -20.26
N PHE A 211 29.28 13.65 -20.67
CA PHE A 211 28.03 13.76 -21.40
C PHE A 211 26.93 12.95 -20.74
N ALA A 212 25.75 13.56 -20.63
CA ALA A 212 24.53 12.93 -20.12
C ALA A 212 23.43 13.02 -21.19
N ILE A 213 22.99 11.87 -21.70
CA ILE A 213 21.96 11.80 -22.73
C ILE A 213 20.60 11.51 -22.08
N LEU A 214 19.65 12.43 -22.18
CA LEU A 214 18.26 12.22 -21.75
C LEU A 214 17.44 11.83 -22.97
N ASP A 215 17.04 10.56 -23.06
CA ASP A 215 16.24 10.07 -24.17
C ASP A 215 14.75 10.06 -23.82
N ILE A 216 14.00 11.00 -24.42
CA ILE A 216 12.55 11.14 -24.20
C ILE A 216 11.71 10.53 -25.33
N THR A 217 12.31 9.67 -26.16
CA THR A 217 11.60 8.97 -27.25
C THR A 217 10.36 8.20 -26.75
N GLY A 218 10.44 7.64 -25.54
CA GLY A 218 9.39 6.86 -24.89
C GLY A 218 8.33 7.66 -24.14
N VAL A 219 8.40 9.00 -24.14
CA VAL A 219 7.46 9.89 -23.44
C VAL A 219 6.41 10.41 -24.45
N PRO A 220 5.12 10.07 -24.30
CA PRO A 220 4.10 10.44 -25.29
C PRO A 220 3.68 11.90 -25.22
N THR A 221 3.63 12.48 -24.01
CA THR A 221 3.21 13.85 -23.76
C THR A 221 4.02 14.44 -22.62
N VAL A 222 4.29 15.75 -22.71
CA VAL A 222 4.98 16.53 -21.68
C VAL A 222 4.06 17.68 -21.31
N ASP A 223 3.73 17.82 -20.03
CA ASP A 223 3.00 18.97 -19.50
C ASP A 223 3.96 20.08 -19.06
N SER A 224 3.42 21.18 -18.52
CA SER A 224 4.21 22.31 -18.07
C SER A 224 5.15 22.01 -16.91
N LEU A 225 4.72 21.18 -15.97
CA LEU A 225 5.47 20.86 -14.77
C LEU A 225 6.63 19.92 -15.09
N VAL A 226 6.37 18.90 -15.90
CA VAL A 226 7.36 17.96 -16.40
C VAL A 226 8.41 18.67 -17.26
N ALA A 227 8.00 19.56 -18.16
CA ALA A 227 8.95 20.35 -18.95
C ALA A 227 9.89 21.16 -18.07
N GLN A 228 9.38 21.80 -17.01
CA GLN A 228 10.20 22.52 -16.04
C GLN A 228 11.17 21.59 -15.29
N HIS A 229 10.72 20.41 -14.87
CA HIS A 229 11.58 19.44 -14.20
C HIS A 229 12.71 18.94 -15.12
N LEU A 230 12.41 18.63 -16.38
CA LEU A 230 13.44 18.27 -17.37
C LEU A 230 14.49 19.36 -17.52
N MET A 231 14.07 20.62 -17.61
CA MET A 231 15.00 21.76 -17.72
C MET A 231 15.85 21.95 -16.46
N LYS A 232 15.27 21.72 -15.27
CA LYS A 232 16.02 21.72 -14.00
C LYS A 232 17.06 20.60 -13.97
N THR A 233 16.71 19.40 -14.42
CA THR A 233 17.64 18.27 -14.50
C THR A 233 18.82 18.59 -15.42
N VAL A 234 18.55 19.15 -16.60
CA VAL A 234 19.59 19.58 -17.56
C VAL A 234 20.51 20.65 -16.94
N ALA A 235 19.94 21.66 -16.26
CA ALA A 235 20.72 22.69 -15.59
C ALA A 235 21.58 22.11 -14.46
N ALA A 236 21.03 21.21 -13.65
CA ALA A 236 21.74 20.56 -12.55
C ALA A 236 22.91 19.70 -13.05
N ALA A 237 22.70 18.87 -14.08
CA ALA A 237 23.76 18.07 -14.68
C ALA A 237 24.91 18.94 -15.24
N ARG A 238 24.57 20.10 -15.82
CA ARG A 238 25.57 21.08 -16.26
C ARG A 238 26.37 21.68 -15.11
N LEU A 239 25.74 21.95 -13.97
CA LEU A 239 26.44 22.40 -12.76
C LEU A 239 27.40 21.32 -12.23
N MET A 240 27.09 20.04 -12.46
CA MET A 240 27.98 18.91 -12.16
C MET A 240 29.10 18.72 -13.20
N GLY A 241 29.18 19.57 -14.22
CA GLY A 241 30.23 19.52 -15.24
C GLY A 241 29.96 18.55 -16.40
N ALA A 242 28.74 18.02 -16.51
CA ALA A 242 28.31 17.18 -17.63
C ALA A 242 27.49 17.98 -18.64
N GLU A 243 27.81 17.85 -19.93
CA GLU A 243 27.00 18.40 -21.00
C GLU A 243 25.79 17.51 -21.28
N CYS A 244 24.59 18.10 -21.17
CA CYS A 244 23.35 17.38 -21.41
C CYS A 244 22.94 17.43 -22.88
N VAL A 245 22.63 16.25 -23.42
CA VAL A 245 22.05 16.08 -24.75
C VAL A 245 20.65 15.49 -24.62
N VAL A 246 19.64 16.15 -25.16
CA VAL A 246 18.26 15.63 -25.15
C VAL A 246 17.95 14.98 -26.48
N SER A 247 17.56 13.70 -26.48
CA SER A 247 17.15 12.96 -27.67
C SER A 247 15.66 12.63 -27.69
N GLY A 248 15.11 12.42 -28.89
CA GLY A 248 13.75 11.90 -29.03
C GLY A 248 12.64 12.94 -28.84
N ILE A 249 12.95 14.24 -29.00
CA ILE A 249 11.95 15.31 -28.87
C ILE A 249 10.94 15.20 -30.02
N ARG A 250 9.71 14.78 -29.69
CA ARG A 250 8.59 14.74 -30.65
C ARG A 250 8.08 16.16 -30.95
N PRO A 251 7.47 16.41 -32.13
CA PRO A 251 6.96 17.73 -32.49
C PRO A 251 6.02 18.36 -31.45
N ALA A 252 5.13 17.58 -30.84
CA ALA A 252 4.21 18.06 -29.80
C ALA A 252 4.95 18.57 -28.55
N ILE A 253 6.03 17.88 -28.14
CA ILE A 253 6.84 18.26 -26.98
C ILE A 253 7.60 19.57 -27.27
N ALA A 254 8.17 19.70 -28.47
CA ALA A 254 8.86 20.92 -28.88
C ALA A 254 7.91 22.13 -28.86
N GLN A 255 6.68 21.98 -29.35
CA GLN A 255 5.66 23.04 -29.30
C GLN A 255 5.33 23.44 -27.86
N THR A 256 5.17 22.46 -26.96
CA THR A 256 4.92 22.75 -25.54
C THR A 256 6.08 23.53 -24.90
N ILE A 257 7.32 23.12 -25.12
CA ILE A 257 8.50 23.80 -24.54
C ILE A 257 8.57 25.26 -25.01
N VAL A 258 8.35 25.49 -26.31
CA VAL A 258 8.32 26.86 -26.89
C VAL A 258 7.16 27.67 -26.36
N HIS A 259 5.95 27.08 -26.27
CA HIS A 259 4.76 27.75 -25.77
C HIS A 259 4.92 28.21 -24.32
N LEU A 260 5.61 27.41 -23.49
CA LEU A 260 5.89 27.72 -22.10
C LEU A 260 7.02 28.74 -21.91
N GLY A 261 7.68 29.17 -23.00
CA GLY A 261 8.79 30.13 -22.95
C GLY A 261 10.04 29.59 -22.26
N LEU A 262 10.23 28.25 -22.26
CA LEU A 262 11.42 27.64 -21.70
C LEU A 262 12.60 27.83 -22.68
N ASP A 263 13.67 28.46 -22.19
CA ASP A 263 14.87 28.70 -23.00
C ASP A 263 15.74 27.44 -23.07
N LEU A 264 15.83 26.84 -24.25
CA LEU A 264 16.70 25.72 -24.56
C LEU A 264 18.10 26.15 -25.02
N GLY A 265 18.45 27.44 -24.96
CA GLY A 265 19.58 28.05 -25.67
C GLY A 265 20.97 27.42 -25.45
N THR A 266 21.16 26.62 -24.40
CA THR A 266 22.41 25.88 -24.15
C THR A 266 22.25 24.37 -24.13
N VAL A 267 21.08 23.85 -24.48
CA VAL A 267 20.76 22.42 -24.46
C VAL A 267 20.96 21.85 -25.86
N VAL A 268 21.85 20.87 -25.99
CA VAL A 268 22.05 20.19 -27.27
C VAL A 268 20.90 19.21 -27.48
N THR A 269 20.25 19.27 -28.65
CA THR A 269 19.16 18.35 -29.00
C THR A 269 19.53 17.49 -30.21
N ARG A 270 19.09 16.24 -30.21
CA ARG A 270 19.28 15.29 -31.31
C ARG A 270 18.00 14.50 -31.58
N ALA A 271 17.82 14.05 -32.82
CA ALA A 271 16.60 13.38 -33.22
C ALA A 271 16.47 11.99 -32.56
N SER A 272 17.57 11.25 -32.44
CA SER A 272 17.61 9.92 -31.83
C SER A 272 18.72 9.78 -30.78
N LEU A 273 18.61 8.74 -29.95
CA LEU A 273 19.68 8.34 -29.02
C LEU A 273 21.00 8.04 -29.75
N ALA A 274 20.93 7.46 -30.96
CA ALA A 274 22.11 7.19 -31.77
C ALA A 274 22.81 8.47 -32.21
N ASP A 275 22.05 9.49 -32.63
CA ASP A 275 22.59 10.81 -33.01
C ASP A 275 23.19 11.55 -31.81
N ALA A 276 22.59 11.40 -30.62
CA ALA A 276 23.11 11.93 -29.37
C ALA A 276 24.43 11.28 -28.96
N LEU A 277 24.51 9.96 -29.05
CA LEU A 277 25.75 9.22 -28.78
C LEU A 277 26.84 9.59 -29.78
N ALA A 278 26.52 9.68 -31.08
CA ALA A 278 27.47 10.07 -32.10
C ALA A 278 28.03 11.47 -31.86
N TYR A 279 27.18 12.41 -31.45
CA TYR A 279 27.60 13.75 -31.06
C TYR A 279 28.55 13.72 -29.85
N ALA A 280 28.17 13.04 -28.77
CA ALA A 280 28.98 12.97 -27.56
C ALA A 280 30.35 12.30 -27.82
N LEU A 281 30.39 11.24 -28.63
CA LEU A 281 31.65 10.59 -29.04
C LEU A 281 32.55 11.54 -29.84
N HIS A 282 31.97 12.30 -30.78
CA HIS A 282 32.71 13.29 -31.57
C HIS A 282 33.35 14.37 -30.68
N GLU A 283 32.61 14.90 -29.71
CA GLU A 283 33.12 15.91 -28.76
C GLU A 283 34.17 15.35 -27.78
N LEU A 284 34.16 14.03 -27.53
CA LEU A 284 35.25 13.33 -26.83
C LEU A 284 36.49 13.09 -27.70
N GLY A 285 36.46 13.47 -28.98
CA GLY A 285 37.56 13.23 -29.94
C GLY A 285 37.57 11.83 -30.53
N SER A 286 36.49 11.06 -30.39
CA SER A 286 36.34 9.72 -30.98
C SER A 286 35.61 9.82 -32.32
N GLY A 287 36.24 9.33 -33.39
CA GLY A 287 35.63 9.26 -34.72
C GLY A 287 34.88 7.95 -34.93
N ILE A 288 33.63 8.01 -35.39
CA ILE A 288 32.89 6.82 -35.86
C ILE A 288 33.36 6.50 -37.28
N ILE A 289 33.97 5.33 -37.47
CA ILE A 289 34.38 4.85 -38.79
C ILE A 289 33.25 3.98 -39.33
N SER A 290 32.61 4.39 -40.42
CA SER A 290 31.75 3.48 -41.18
C SER A 290 32.64 2.38 -41.77
N PRO A 291 32.30 1.09 -41.60
CA PRO A 291 33.05 0.03 -42.27
C PRO A 291 33.02 0.33 -43.76
N ALA A 292 34.21 0.48 -44.37
CA ALA A 292 34.32 0.76 -45.79
C ALA A 292 33.51 -0.28 -46.57
N THR A 293 32.64 0.18 -47.46
CA THR A 293 32.02 -0.64 -48.50
C THR A 293 33.12 -1.09 -49.47
N GLY A 294 33.89 -2.08 -49.03
CA GLY A 294 35.00 -2.67 -49.78
C GLY A 294 34.49 -3.59 -50.89
N GLY A 295 34.42 -3.02 -52.10
CA GLY A 295 34.83 -3.71 -53.33
C GLY A 295 33.90 -4.78 -53.89
N ALA A 296 33.07 -4.39 -54.85
CA ALA A 296 32.71 -5.28 -55.95
C ALA A 296 34.02 -5.71 -56.66
N GLY A 297 34.41 -6.99 -56.51
CA GLY A 297 35.44 -7.59 -57.34
C GLY A 297 34.92 -7.78 -58.78
N PRO A 298 35.68 -7.46 -59.82
CA PRO A 298 35.32 -7.83 -61.19
C PRO A 298 35.49 -9.36 -61.35
N ARG A 299 34.60 -9.91 -62.18
CA ARG A 299 34.44 -11.34 -62.52
C ARG A 299 35.74 -12.10 -62.77
#